data_AF-A0A0C1H2D7-F1
#
_entry.id   AF-A0A0C1H2D7-F1
#
_cell.length_a   1.000
_cell.length_b   1.000
_cell.length_c   1.000
_cell.angle_alpha   90.00
_cell.angle_beta   90.00
_cell.angle_gamma   90.00
#
_symmetry.space_group_name_H-M   'P 1'
#
loop_
_entity.id
_entity.type
_entity.pdbx_description
1 polymer ?
#
loop_
_entity_poly.entity_id
_entity_poly.type
_entity_poly.pdbx_seq_one_letter_code
_entity_poly.pdbx_strand_id
1 'polypeptide(L)'
;MEAPRRELHLFFAEENSSAAVLYRAKNSLYRLIAWDTDGDKFVPGQWVKTRVFETACALSPDGKYFIYSAMHRGTPDVFTALSIAPYFTALEFRTGLLDLEAGGYFLDPETLTFRHSMSDAGVIELSCGLKQDTMRKNWFHCINHKYAGISYESQAVLRKEVEEKRGKISSLLECYECSGARLFRKTAVGRELLLDCSSMQFEAIEAPYAGVFRSGSLSD
;
A
#
# COMPACT_ATOMS: atom_id res chain seq x y z
N MET A 1 30.03 -3.82 -9.46
CA MET A 1 28.63 -3.36 -9.64
C MET A 1 27.85 -3.97 -8.50
N GLU A 2 27.33 -3.17 -7.58
CA GLU A 2 26.58 -3.66 -6.42
C GLU A 2 25.28 -4.33 -6.91
N ALA A 3 24.93 -5.48 -6.32
CA ALA A 3 23.70 -6.18 -6.69
C ALA A 3 22.50 -5.25 -6.43
N PRO A 4 21.45 -5.27 -7.28
CA PRO A 4 20.29 -4.41 -7.09
C PRO A 4 19.64 -4.69 -5.73
N ARG A 5 19.34 -3.62 -4.98
CA ARG A 5 18.60 -3.70 -3.71
C ARG A 5 17.25 -4.37 -3.96
N ARG A 6 17.05 -5.51 -3.31
CA ARG A 6 15.85 -6.34 -3.39
C ARG A 6 15.21 -6.43 -2.02
N GLU A 7 13.92 -6.18 -1.94
CA GLU A 7 13.19 -6.10 -0.66
C GLU A 7 11.76 -6.58 -0.80
N LEU A 8 11.22 -7.15 0.27
CA LEU A 8 9.82 -7.53 0.38
C LEU A 8 9.17 -6.69 1.48
N HIS A 9 8.03 -6.08 1.18
CA HIS A 9 7.20 -5.39 2.16
C HIS A 9 5.86 -6.12 2.26
N LEU A 10 5.51 -6.52 3.48
CA LEU A 10 4.30 -7.31 3.75
C LEU A 10 3.16 -6.39 4.19
N PHE A 11 1.96 -6.71 3.77
CA PHE A 11 0.71 -6.07 4.19
C PHE A 11 -0.32 -7.19 4.43
N PHE A 12 -0.96 -7.20 5.58
CA PHE A 12 -1.94 -8.22 5.97
C PHE A 12 -3.34 -7.62 6.00
N ALA A 13 -4.33 -8.39 5.54
CA ALA A 13 -5.72 -8.09 5.76
C ALA A 13 -6.06 -8.34 7.23
N GLU A 14 -6.95 -7.53 7.81
CA GLU A 14 -7.34 -7.64 9.21
C GLU A 14 -8.42 -8.72 9.41
N GLU A 15 -9.30 -8.91 8.44
CA GLU A 15 -10.53 -9.71 8.59
C GLU A 15 -10.41 -11.12 8.02
N ASN A 16 -9.32 -11.47 7.34
CA ASN A 16 -9.11 -12.79 6.74
C ASN A 16 -7.62 -13.12 6.53
N SER A 17 -7.34 -14.27 5.90
CA SER A 17 -5.98 -14.77 5.66
C SER A 17 -5.24 -14.09 4.50
N SER A 18 -5.86 -13.12 3.82
CA SER A 18 -5.24 -12.45 2.67
C SER A 18 -4.09 -11.55 3.11
N ALA A 19 -3.06 -11.51 2.30
CA ALA A 19 -1.93 -10.61 2.42
C ALA A 19 -1.44 -10.19 1.04
N ALA A 20 -0.70 -9.09 1.00
CA ALA A 20 0.00 -8.62 -0.18
C ALA A 20 1.49 -8.49 0.11
N VAL A 21 2.31 -8.97 -0.82
CA VAL A 21 3.75 -8.80 -0.81
C VAL A 21 4.12 -7.82 -1.91
N LEU A 22 4.63 -6.65 -1.53
CA LEU A 22 5.23 -5.70 -2.44
C LEU A 22 6.71 -6.06 -2.59
N TYR A 23 7.07 -6.65 -3.72
CA TYR A 23 8.44 -7.00 -4.05
C TYR A 23 9.12 -5.88 -4.83
N ARG A 24 10.18 -5.30 -4.27
CA ARG A 24 11.10 -4.41 -4.95
C ARG A 24 12.20 -5.23 -5.64
N ALA A 25 12.20 -5.29 -6.97
CA ALA A 25 13.25 -6.00 -7.73
C ALA A 25 14.49 -5.12 -8.01
N LYS A 26 14.28 -3.81 -8.13
CA LYS A 26 15.29 -2.74 -8.23
C LYS A 26 14.63 -1.39 -7.92
N ASN A 27 15.38 -0.29 -7.89
CA ASN A 27 14.92 1.04 -7.45
C ASN A 27 13.58 1.54 -8.05
N SER A 28 13.21 1.12 -9.25
CA SER A 28 11.98 1.54 -9.92
C SER A 28 11.29 0.39 -10.65
N LEU A 29 11.32 -0.80 -10.06
CA LEU A 29 10.59 -1.96 -10.57
C LEU A 29 10.06 -2.76 -9.38
N TYR A 30 8.74 -2.78 -9.25
CA TYR A 30 8.03 -3.44 -8.17
C TYR A 30 7.01 -4.43 -8.71
N ARG A 31 6.74 -5.49 -7.97
CA ARG A 31 5.65 -6.44 -8.21
C ARG A 31 4.74 -6.47 -6.99
N LEU A 32 3.43 -6.52 -7.20
CA LEU A 32 2.48 -6.86 -6.16
C LEU A 32 2.13 -8.34 -6.28
N ILE A 33 2.15 -9.07 -5.19
CA ILE A 33 1.90 -10.52 -5.13
C ILE A 33 0.82 -10.74 -4.08
N ALA A 34 -0.25 -11.45 -4.43
CA ALA A 34 -1.25 -11.86 -3.45
C ALA A 34 -0.74 -13.10 -2.71
N TRP A 35 -1.05 -13.18 -1.43
CA TRP A 35 -0.66 -14.27 -0.55
C TRP A 35 -1.84 -14.67 0.31
N ASP A 36 -2.22 -15.94 0.25
CA ASP A 36 -3.09 -16.56 1.23
C ASP A 36 -2.22 -17.14 2.35
N THR A 37 -2.28 -16.53 3.53
CA THR A 37 -1.51 -16.97 4.71
C THR A 37 -2.02 -18.29 5.26
N ASP A 38 -3.26 -18.68 4.91
CA ASP A 38 -3.79 -20.02 5.16
C ASP A 38 -3.35 -20.97 4.03
N GLY A 39 -2.33 -21.78 4.32
CA GLY A 39 -1.76 -22.71 3.35
C GLY A 39 -0.72 -22.13 2.39
N ASP A 40 -0.27 -20.89 2.63
CA ASP A 40 0.90 -20.27 1.97
C ASP A 40 0.87 -20.25 0.44
N LYS A 41 -0.28 -19.87 -0.13
CA LYS A 41 -0.43 -19.79 -1.59
C LYS A 41 -0.09 -18.40 -2.08
N PHE A 42 0.85 -18.30 -3.02
CA PHE A 42 1.25 -17.04 -3.63
C PHE A 42 0.74 -16.94 -5.07
N VAL A 43 0.02 -15.88 -5.37
CA VAL A 43 -0.45 -15.59 -6.73
C VAL A 43 0.29 -14.36 -7.27
N PRO A 44 1.07 -14.52 -8.36
CA PRO A 44 1.76 -13.40 -8.98
C PRO A 44 0.79 -12.34 -9.50
N GLY A 45 1.03 -11.08 -9.14
CA GLY A 45 0.30 -9.93 -9.68
C GLY A 45 1.15 -9.06 -10.59
N GLN A 46 0.64 -7.84 -10.81
CA GLN A 46 1.16 -6.91 -11.81
C GLN A 46 2.52 -6.33 -11.40
N TRP A 47 3.34 -6.04 -12.41
CA TRP A 47 4.57 -5.27 -12.27
C TRP A 47 4.33 -3.79 -12.57
N VAL A 48 5.01 -2.91 -11.84
CA VAL A 48 5.05 -1.47 -12.14
C VAL A 48 6.49 -0.97 -12.26
N LYS A 49 6.77 -0.20 -13.32
CA LYS A 49 8.09 0.36 -13.64
C LYS A 49 8.23 1.80 -13.12
N THR A 50 8.06 1.97 -11.81
CA THR A 50 8.30 3.24 -11.15
C THR A 50 8.75 3.05 -9.69
N ARG A 51 9.22 4.12 -9.04
CA ARG A 51 9.52 4.11 -7.61
C ARG A 51 8.20 4.15 -6.83
N VAL A 52 7.94 3.10 -6.07
CA VAL A 52 6.83 3.02 -5.09
C VAL A 52 7.35 3.49 -3.74
N PHE A 53 6.52 4.22 -2.98
CA PHE A 53 6.79 4.63 -1.61
C PHE A 53 6.15 3.63 -0.65
N GLU A 54 6.95 2.72 -0.13
CA GLU A 54 6.48 1.49 0.54
C GLU A 54 5.77 1.78 1.87
N THR A 55 6.10 2.90 2.52
CA THR A 55 5.44 3.42 3.74
C THR A 55 4.14 4.18 3.47
N ALA A 56 3.82 4.44 2.21
CA ALA A 56 2.60 5.14 1.77
C ALA A 56 1.65 4.19 1.01
N CYS A 57 1.74 2.90 1.33
CA CYS A 57 0.87 1.85 0.82
C CYS A 57 -0.03 1.29 1.93
N ALA A 58 -1.17 0.74 1.57
CA ALA A 58 -2.12 0.11 2.49
C ALA A 58 -2.87 -1.03 1.81
N LEU A 59 -3.17 -2.10 2.54
CA LEU A 59 -4.11 -3.15 2.12
C LEU A 59 -5.42 -2.96 2.89
N SER A 60 -6.56 -3.18 2.23
CA SER A 60 -7.88 -3.11 2.88
C SER A 60 -8.08 -4.25 3.89
N PRO A 61 -8.95 -4.09 4.90
CA PRO A 61 -9.20 -5.11 5.91
C PRO A 61 -9.68 -6.46 5.34
N ASP A 62 -10.36 -6.44 4.20
CA ASP A 62 -10.82 -7.61 3.46
C ASP A 62 -9.79 -8.16 2.45
N GLY A 63 -8.63 -7.51 2.30
CA GLY A 63 -7.56 -7.90 1.38
C GLY A 63 -7.81 -7.58 -0.10
N LYS A 64 -8.95 -6.97 -0.45
CA LYS A 64 -9.36 -6.77 -1.85
C LYS A 64 -8.69 -5.58 -2.52
N TYR A 65 -8.49 -4.49 -1.80
CA TYR A 65 -8.01 -3.23 -2.36
C TYR A 65 -6.63 -2.85 -1.84
N PHE A 66 -5.83 -2.25 -2.70
CA PHE A 66 -4.49 -1.79 -2.37
C PHE A 66 -4.32 -0.32 -2.73
N ILE A 67 -4.00 0.48 -1.72
CA ILE A 67 -3.52 1.85 -1.90
C ILE A 67 -2.02 1.80 -2.09
N TYR A 68 -1.51 2.49 -3.10
CA TYR A 68 -0.08 2.69 -3.27
C TYR A 68 0.22 4.11 -3.73
N SER A 69 1.39 4.60 -3.35
CA SER A 69 1.91 5.86 -3.84
C SER A 69 3.21 5.64 -4.57
N ALA A 70 3.41 6.41 -5.64
CA ALA A 70 4.56 6.24 -6.50
C ALA A 70 4.92 7.55 -7.20
N MET A 71 6.16 7.63 -7.65
CA MET A 71 6.63 8.77 -8.44
C MET A 71 6.24 8.57 -9.91
N HIS A 72 5.96 9.62 -10.66
CA HIS A 72 5.88 9.54 -12.11
C HIS A 72 7.28 9.38 -12.72
N ARG A 73 7.39 8.50 -13.72
CA ARG A 73 8.69 8.18 -14.29
C ARG A 73 9.25 9.40 -15.03
N GLY A 74 10.45 9.82 -14.62
CA GLY A 74 11.16 10.94 -15.25
C GLY A 74 10.70 12.32 -14.75
N THR A 75 9.87 12.39 -13.72
CA THR A 75 9.38 13.65 -13.11
C THR A 75 9.52 13.60 -11.60
N PRO A 76 9.54 14.75 -10.90
CA PRO A 76 9.43 14.78 -9.44
C PRO A 76 7.98 14.57 -8.95
N ASP A 77 6.99 14.53 -9.85
CA ASP A 77 5.59 14.40 -9.50
C ASP A 77 5.28 13.05 -8.81
N VAL A 78 4.54 13.10 -7.71
CA VAL A 78 4.05 11.92 -6.98
C VAL A 78 2.56 11.75 -7.21
N PHE A 79 2.14 10.50 -7.26
CA PHE A 79 0.73 10.14 -7.30
C PHE A 79 0.37 9.13 -6.20
N THR A 80 -0.90 9.12 -5.85
CA THR A 80 -1.55 8.07 -5.05
C THR A 80 -2.63 7.42 -5.89
N ALA A 81 -2.70 6.10 -5.82
CA ALA A 81 -3.68 5.30 -6.52
C ALA A 81 -4.29 4.25 -5.60
N LEU A 82 -5.55 3.94 -5.87
CA LEU A 82 -6.26 2.78 -5.34
C LEU A 82 -6.36 1.73 -6.45
N SER A 83 -6.21 0.46 -6.12
CA SER A 83 -6.27 -0.67 -7.07
C SER A 83 -6.92 -1.89 -6.41
N ILE A 84 -7.26 -2.91 -7.19
CA ILE A 84 -7.63 -4.23 -6.67
C ILE A 84 -6.34 -5.03 -6.52
N ALA A 85 -6.09 -5.63 -5.36
CA ALA A 85 -4.93 -6.50 -5.17
C ALA A 85 -5.07 -7.77 -6.04
N PRO A 86 -3.98 -8.30 -6.65
CA PRO A 86 -2.60 -7.84 -6.61
C PRO A 86 -2.19 -7.03 -7.86
N TYR A 87 -3.02 -6.10 -8.32
CA TYR A 87 -2.76 -5.28 -9.51
C TYR A 87 -2.34 -3.85 -9.13
N PHE A 88 -1.72 -3.14 -10.08
CA PHE A 88 -1.43 -1.70 -10.01
C PHE A 88 -2.31 -0.89 -10.97
N THR A 89 -3.23 -1.53 -11.70
CA THR A 89 -4.21 -0.83 -12.53
C THR A 89 -5.15 -0.05 -11.62
N ALA A 90 -5.10 1.28 -11.72
CA ALA A 90 -5.76 2.17 -10.76
C ALA A 90 -7.27 2.23 -10.98
N LEU A 91 -8.05 2.10 -9.91
CA LEU A 91 -9.48 2.42 -9.81
C LEU A 91 -9.71 3.89 -9.43
N GLU A 92 -8.81 4.48 -8.66
CA GLU A 92 -8.78 5.91 -8.34
C GLU A 92 -7.34 6.40 -8.48
N PHE A 93 -7.15 7.62 -8.93
CA PHE A 93 -5.83 8.13 -9.28
C PHE A 93 -5.72 9.64 -9.04
N ARG A 94 -4.76 10.06 -8.21
CA ARG A 94 -4.45 11.48 -7.99
C ARG A 94 -2.97 11.75 -8.21
N THR A 95 -2.68 12.71 -9.08
CA THR A 95 -1.33 13.21 -9.42
C THR A 95 -1.12 14.61 -8.87
N GLY A 96 0.08 15.18 -9.04
CA GLY A 96 0.39 16.54 -8.61
C GLY A 96 0.68 16.62 -7.11
N LEU A 97 1.08 15.51 -6.48
CA LEU A 97 1.30 15.43 -5.04
C LEU A 97 2.78 15.61 -4.70
N LEU A 98 3.04 16.06 -3.47
CA LEU A 98 4.32 15.90 -2.81
C LEU A 98 4.39 14.56 -2.06
N ASP A 99 5.60 14.05 -1.79
CA ASP A 99 5.82 12.82 -0.99
C ASP A 99 5.07 12.85 0.36
N LEU A 100 4.96 14.02 0.98
CA LEU A 100 4.27 14.22 2.27
C LEU A 100 2.75 14.30 2.15
N GLU A 101 2.19 14.35 0.96
CA GLU A 101 0.75 14.40 0.70
C GLU A 101 0.24 13.05 0.18
N ALA A 102 1.16 12.16 -0.20
CA ALA A 102 0.86 10.87 -0.76
C ALA A 102 0.49 9.83 0.31
N GLY A 103 -0.33 8.86 -0.12
CA GLY A 103 -0.75 7.70 0.66
C GLY A 103 -2.17 7.79 1.15
N GLY A 104 -2.51 6.85 2.01
CA GLY A 104 -3.84 6.69 2.60
C GLY A 104 -3.86 5.44 3.46
N TYR A 105 -5.03 5.14 4.00
CA TYR A 105 -5.30 3.89 4.72
C TYR A 105 -6.80 3.64 4.74
N PHE A 106 -7.18 2.41 5.07
CA PHE A 106 -8.58 2.01 5.15
C PHE A 106 -9.12 2.22 6.56
N LEU A 107 -10.33 2.75 6.66
CA LEU A 107 -11.05 2.85 7.93
C LEU A 107 -11.81 1.56 8.23
N ASP A 108 -12.33 0.93 7.17
CA ASP A 108 -13.06 -0.33 7.10
C ASP A 108 -12.98 -0.86 5.65
N PRO A 109 -13.58 -2.04 5.30
CA PRO A 109 -13.53 -2.58 3.93
C PRO A 109 -14.09 -1.67 2.83
N GLU A 110 -15.02 -0.78 3.16
CA GLU A 110 -15.71 0.08 2.19
C GLU A 110 -15.24 1.54 2.23
N THR A 111 -14.59 1.96 3.32
CA THR A 111 -14.25 3.36 3.58
C THR A 111 -12.74 3.52 3.74
N LEU A 112 -12.18 4.49 3.04
CA LEU A 112 -10.77 4.84 3.11
C LEU A 112 -10.57 6.34 3.32
N THR A 113 -9.34 6.74 3.56
CA THR A 113 -8.94 8.15 3.56
C THR A 113 -7.62 8.31 2.81
N PHE A 114 -7.53 9.30 1.92
CA PHE A 114 -6.29 9.65 1.24
C PHE A 114 -5.66 10.85 1.91
N ARG A 115 -4.34 10.83 2.08
CA ARG A 115 -3.60 11.90 2.77
C ARG A 115 -3.71 13.27 2.10
N HIS A 116 -4.00 13.33 0.80
CA HIS A 116 -4.17 14.58 0.04
C HIS A 116 -5.60 15.15 0.05
N SER A 117 -6.54 14.52 0.76
CA SER A 117 -7.98 14.81 0.62
C SER A 117 -8.66 15.49 1.83
N MET A 118 -7.88 15.97 2.80
CA MET A 118 -8.40 16.59 4.02
C MET A 118 -9.20 17.86 3.69
N SER A 119 -10.50 17.86 3.99
CA SER A 119 -11.37 19.01 3.71
C SER A 119 -12.51 19.21 4.69
N ASP A 120 -12.71 18.31 5.65
CA ASP A 120 -13.86 18.32 6.58
C ASP A 120 -15.24 18.30 5.88
N ALA A 121 -15.28 17.86 4.61
CA ALA A 121 -16.51 17.73 3.82
C ALA A 121 -17.33 16.47 4.18
N GLY A 122 -16.83 15.64 5.09
CA GLY A 122 -17.45 14.37 5.48
C GLY A 122 -17.07 13.21 4.56
N VAL A 123 -18.04 12.34 4.28
CA VAL A 123 -17.85 11.13 3.47
C VAL A 123 -18.31 11.38 2.04
N ILE A 124 -17.46 11.05 1.07
CA ILE A 124 -17.70 11.22 -0.37
C ILE A 124 -17.67 9.83 -1.03
N GLU A 125 -18.57 9.58 -1.99
CA GLU A 125 -18.57 8.36 -2.78
C GLU A 125 -17.55 8.46 -3.94
N LEU A 126 -16.73 7.43 -4.08
CA LEU A 126 -15.73 7.30 -5.14
C LEU A 126 -16.34 6.61 -6.36
N SER A 127 -15.75 6.83 -7.53
CA SER A 127 -16.25 6.24 -8.79
C SER A 127 -16.21 4.71 -8.80
N CYS A 128 -15.31 4.13 -8.02
CA CYS A 128 -15.19 2.70 -7.79
C CYS A 128 -16.19 2.09 -6.79
N GLY A 129 -17.10 2.91 -6.21
CA GLY A 129 -18.12 2.48 -5.25
C GLY A 129 -17.64 2.42 -3.79
N LEU A 130 -16.38 2.76 -3.51
CA LEU A 130 -15.88 2.94 -2.15
C LEU A 130 -16.22 4.33 -1.61
N LYS A 131 -16.09 4.51 -0.30
CA LYS A 131 -16.30 5.76 0.41
C LYS A 131 -14.95 6.38 0.79
N GLN A 132 -14.84 7.69 0.69
CA GLN A 132 -13.69 8.46 1.17
C GLN A 132 -14.12 9.35 2.34
N ASP A 133 -13.55 9.12 3.52
CA ASP A 133 -13.73 10.01 4.67
C ASP A 133 -12.65 11.10 4.68
N THR A 134 -13.10 12.35 4.59
CA THR A 134 -12.25 13.56 4.52
C THR A 134 -12.13 14.30 5.85
N MET A 135 -12.69 13.75 6.93
CA MET A 135 -12.66 14.37 8.26
C MET A 135 -11.23 14.50 8.78
N ARG A 136 -10.87 15.72 9.23
CA ARG A 136 -9.53 16.08 9.71
C ARG A 136 -8.98 15.18 10.81
N LYS A 137 -9.84 14.53 11.60
CA LYS A 137 -9.44 13.54 12.62
C LYS A 137 -8.52 12.45 12.06
N ASN A 138 -8.71 12.06 10.79
CA ASN A 138 -7.91 11.03 10.13
C ASN A 138 -6.45 11.45 9.90
N TRP A 139 -6.12 12.75 10.02
CA TRP A 139 -4.77 13.29 9.87
C TRP A 139 -4.07 13.56 11.20
N PHE A 140 -4.75 13.38 12.33
CA PHE A 140 -4.20 13.66 13.66
C PHE A 140 -2.91 12.87 13.96
N HIS A 141 -2.69 11.73 13.30
CA HIS A 141 -1.47 10.94 13.41
C HIS A 141 -0.24 11.62 12.78
N CYS A 142 -0.41 12.46 11.75
CA CYS A 142 0.69 13.03 10.96
C CYS A 142 0.81 14.56 10.99
N ILE A 143 -0.23 15.29 11.42
CA ILE A 143 -0.12 16.74 11.62
C ILE A 143 0.55 17.06 12.97
N ASN A 144 0.99 18.29 13.20
CA ASN A 144 1.54 18.66 14.51
C ASN A 144 0.49 18.44 15.61
N HIS A 145 0.82 17.70 16.68
CA HIS A 145 -0.12 17.39 17.76
C HIS A 145 -0.76 18.63 18.39
N LYS A 146 -0.03 19.75 18.48
CA LYS A 146 -0.56 21.03 18.98
C LYS A 146 -1.66 21.58 18.05
N TYR A 147 -1.48 21.45 16.73
CA TYR A 147 -2.49 21.85 15.75
C TYR A 147 -3.65 20.86 15.63
N ALA A 148 -3.45 19.60 16.01
CA ALA A 148 -4.51 18.62 16.15
C ALA A 148 -5.32 18.79 17.44
N GLY A 149 -4.78 19.51 18.44
CA GLY A 149 -5.39 19.64 19.76
C GLY A 149 -5.32 18.35 20.58
N ILE A 150 -4.31 17.51 20.36
CA ILE A 150 -4.11 16.24 21.08
C ILE A 150 -2.74 16.18 21.76
N SER A 151 -2.60 15.31 22.77
CA SER A 151 -1.30 15.07 23.39
C SER A 151 -0.34 14.32 22.46
N TYR A 152 0.95 14.39 22.75
CA TYR A 152 1.96 13.63 22.00
C TYR A 152 1.74 12.11 22.11
N GLU A 153 1.36 11.64 23.31
CA GLU A 153 1.07 10.23 23.58
C GLU A 153 -0.15 9.76 22.78
N SER A 154 -1.21 10.57 22.73
CA SER A 154 -2.41 10.28 21.93
C SER A 154 -2.05 10.19 20.44
N GLN A 155 -1.22 11.11 19.95
CA GLN A 155 -0.72 11.05 18.58
C GLN A 155 0.13 9.80 18.30
N ALA A 156 0.97 9.38 19.25
CA ALA A 156 1.77 8.18 19.10
C ALA A 156 0.91 6.91 19.02
N VAL A 157 -0.19 6.84 19.77
CA VAL A 157 -1.19 5.77 19.67
C VAL A 157 -1.84 5.78 18.28
N LEU A 158 -2.31 6.93 17.81
CA LEU A 158 -2.91 7.06 16.47
C LEU A 158 -1.95 6.64 15.35
N ARG A 159 -0.65 6.93 15.47
CA ARG A 159 0.34 6.47 14.48
C ARG A 159 0.42 4.95 14.42
N LYS A 160 0.37 4.26 15.56
CA LYS A 160 0.37 2.79 15.61
C LYS A 160 -0.93 2.23 15.00
N GLU A 161 -2.07 2.79 15.39
CA GLU A 161 -3.37 2.39 14.83
C GLU A 161 -3.44 2.56 13.30
N VAL A 162 -2.86 3.64 12.78
CA VAL A 162 -2.81 3.86 11.33
C VAL A 162 -1.90 2.85 10.63
N GLU A 163 -0.78 2.44 11.23
CA GLU A 163 0.04 1.37 10.66
C GLU A 163 -0.70 0.02 10.65
N GLU A 164 -1.42 -0.33 11.72
CA GLU A 164 -2.30 -1.51 11.75
C GLU A 164 -3.35 -1.43 10.62
N LYS A 165 -4.03 -0.29 10.45
CA LYS A 165 -4.98 -0.01 9.35
C LYS A 165 -4.37 0.04 7.96
N ARG A 166 -3.04 0.13 7.84
CA ARG A 166 -2.32 -0.04 6.57
C ARG A 166 -2.05 -1.50 6.25
N GLY A 167 -2.38 -2.42 7.15
CA GLY A 167 -2.00 -3.83 7.08
C GLY A 167 -0.59 -4.10 7.61
N LYS A 168 0.02 -3.17 8.36
CA LYS A 168 1.30 -3.40 9.07
C LYS A 168 1.04 -3.98 10.45
N ILE A 169 0.30 -5.08 10.49
CA ILE A 169 -0.17 -5.70 11.72
C ILE A 169 1.01 -6.27 12.50
N SER A 170 1.33 -5.71 13.67
CA SER A 170 2.57 -6.02 14.41
C SER A 170 2.67 -7.50 14.78
N SER A 171 1.58 -8.08 15.30
CA SER A 171 1.52 -9.48 15.71
C SER A 171 1.78 -10.44 14.56
N LEU A 172 1.33 -10.11 13.34
CA LEU A 172 1.58 -10.91 12.14
C LEU A 172 3.00 -10.68 11.61
N LEU A 173 3.44 -9.42 11.52
CA LEU A 173 4.80 -9.09 11.05
C LEU A 173 5.89 -9.76 11.89
N GLU A 174 5.67 -9.89 13.21
CA GLU A 174 6.59 -10.57 14.11
C GLU A 174 6.77 -12.05 13.78
N CYS A 175 5.77 -12.71 13.18
CA CYS A 175 5.84 -14.10 12.74
C CYS A 175 6.71 -14.34 11.50
N TYR A 176 7.09 -13.27 10.77
CA TYR A 176 7.81 -13.39 9.51
C TYR A 176 9.15 -12.64 9.52
N GLU A 177 9.99 -13.00 8.55
CA GLU A 177 11.24 -12.31 8.28
C GLU A 177 11.48 -12.18 6.78
N CYS A 178 11.80 -10.97 6.34
CA CYS A 178 12.24 -10.70 4.98
C CYS A 178 13.77 -10.58 4.95
N SER A 179 14.43 -11.36 4.10
CA SER A 179 15.87 -11.24 3.83
C SER A 179 16.08 -11.05 2.34
N GLY A 180 16.27 -9.79 1.94
CA GLY A 180 16.33 -9.40 0.54
C GLY A 180 15.03 -9.74 -0.20
N ALA A 181 15.13 -10.65 -1.17
CA ALA A 181 13.99 -11.13 -1.98
C ALA A 181 13.31 -12.39 -1.41
N ARG A 182 13.64 -12.80 -0.17
CA ARG A 182 13.12 -14.03 0.44
C ARG A 182 12.23 -13.72 1.64
N LEU A 183 11.11 -14.43 1.73
CA LEU A 183 10.19 -14.40 2.86
C LEU A 183 10.29 -15.72 3.63
N PHE A 184 10.45 -15.60 4.94
CA PHE A 184 10.49 -16.71 5.86
C PHE A 184 9.41 -16.60 6.93
N ARG A 185 8.82 -17.73 7.32
CA ARG A 185 8.03 -17.88 8.55
C ARG A 185 8.96 -18.29 9.69
N LYS A 186 8.85 -17.62 10.83
CA LYS A 186 9.54 -18.01 12.06
C LYS A 186 8.80 -19.17 12.70
N THR A 187 9.55 -20.20 13.08
CA THR A 187 9.04 -21.39 13.77
C THR A 187 9.85 -21.63 15.03
N ALA A 188 9.38 -22.51 15.92
CA ALA A 188 10.13 -22.86 17.13
C ALA A 188 11.53 -23.42 16.86
N VAL A 189 11.75 -24.03 15.69
CA VAL A 189 13.01 -24.69 15.31
C VAL A 189 13.87 -23.85 14.35
N GLY A 190 13.43 -22.66 13.96
CA GLY A 190 14.17 -21.79 13.06
C GLY A 190 13.27 -21.03 12.09
N ARG A 191 13.60 -21.08 10.79
CA ARG A 191 12.91 -20.33 9.74
C ARG A 191 12.57 -21.24 8.57
N GLU A 192 11.32 -21.18 8.14
CA GLU A 192 10.80 -21.89 6.96
C GLU A 192 10.74 -20.90 5.79
N LEU A 193 11.29 -21.26 4.64
CA LEU A 193 11.23 -20.43 3.43
C LEU A 193 9.85 -20.57 2.79
N LEU A 194 9.12 -19.46 2.64
CA LEU A 194 7.80 -19.44 2.00
C LEU A 194 7.85 -18.97 0.54
N LEU A 195 8.66 -17.94 0.26
CA LEU A 195 8.75 -17.32 -1.06
C LEU A 195 10.18 -16.87 -1.35
N ASP A 196 10.71 -17.18 -2.53
CA ASP A 196 11.99 -16.66 -3.03
C ASP A 196 11.79 -15.96 -4.38
N CYS A 197 11.87 -14.62 -4.39
CA CYS A 197 11.78 -13.81 -5.59
C CYS A 197 13.14 -13.55 -6.26
N SER A 198 14.24 -14.17 -5.80
CA SER A 198 15.61 -13.83 -6.25
C SER A 198 15.85 -14.09 -7.74
N SER A 199 15.18 -15.07 -8.32
CA SER A 199 15.26 -15.40 -9.75
C SER A 199 14.07 -14.85 -10.56
N MET A 200 13.12 -14.19 -9.89
CA MET A 200 11.88 -13.75 -10.50
C MET A 200 12.15 -12.74 -11.62
N GLN A 201 11.62 -13.03 -12.80
CA GLN A 201 11.72 -12.17 -13.98
C GLN A 201 10.46 -11.34 -14.16
N PHE A 202 10.59 -10.26 -14.93
CA PHE A 202 9.44 -9.48 -15.34
C PHE A 202 8.47 -10.33 -16.16
N GLU A 203 7.19 -10.19 -15.87
CA GLU A 203 6.09 -10.86 -16.55
C GLU A 203 4.99 -9.82 -16.77
N ALA A 204 4.46 -9.73 -18.00
CA ALA A 204 3.35 -8.84 -18.28
C ALA A 204 2.05 -9.51 -17.82
N ILE A 205 1.51 -9.05 -16.68
CA ILE A 205 0.19 -9.45 -16.17
C ILE A 205 -0.73 -8.24 -16.27
N GLU A 206 -1.83 -8.39 -17.00
CA GLU A 206 -2.87 -7.38 -17.11
C GLU A 206 -3.90 -7.57 -16.00
N ALA A 207 -4.50 -6.45 -15.57
CA ALA A 207 -5.61 -6.50 -14.64
C ALA A 207 -6.89 -6.96 -15.38
N PRO A 208 -7.75 -7.79 -14.76
CA PRO A 208 -9.00 -8.24 -15.36
C PRO A 208 -10.11 -7.17 -15.32
N TYR A 209 -9.75 -5.91 -15.13
CA TYR A 209 -10.65 -4.76 -15.05
C TYR A 209 -10.02 -3.52 -15.69
N ALA A 210 -10.87 -2.62 -16.17
CA ALA A 210 -10.43 -1.34 -16.72
C ALA A 210 -10.03 -0.39 -15.58
N GLY A 211 -8.84 0.22 -15.71
CA GLY A 211 -8.44 1.29 -14.81
C GLY A 211 -8.99 2.65 -15.25
N VAL A 212 -8.89 3.64 -14.36
CA VAL A 212 -9.19 5.02 -14.72
C VAL A 212 -8.23 5.51 -15.80
N PHE A 213 -8.80 6.07 -16.87
CA PHE A 213 -8.02 6.79 -17.85
C PHE A 213 -7.54 8.09 -17.21
N ARG A 214 -6.28 8.46 -17.46
CA ARG A 214 -5.87 9.86 -17.28
C ARG A 214 -6.82 10.68 -18.15
N SER A 215 -7.73 11.43 -17.54
CA SER A 215 -8.27 12.61 -18.21
C SER A 215 -7.03 13.46 -18.48
N GLY A 216 -6.56 13.44 -19.73
CA GLY A 216 -5.56 14.41 -20.14
C GLY A 216 -6.08 15.77 -19.70
N SER A 217 -5.20 16.58 -19.12
CA SER A 217 -5.29 18.01 -19.37
C SER A 217 -5.35 18.17 -20.88
N LEU A 218 -6.55 18.19 -21.45
CA LEU A 218 -6.80 18.97 -22.63
C LEU A 218 -6.45 20.39 -22.17
N SER A 219 -5.31 20.83 -22.68
CA SER A 219 -4.93 22.22 -22.63
C SER A 219 -6.03 22.98 -23.35
N ASP A 220 -6.56 24.00 -22.68
CA ASP A 220 -6.89 25.27 -23.31
C ASP A 220 -6.18 26.36 -22.50
#